data_AF-A0A7V9N4C5-F1
#
_entry.id   AF-A0A7V9N4C5-F1
#
_cell.length_a   1.000
_cell.length_b   1.000
_cell.length_c   1.000
_cell.angle_alpha   90.00
_cell.angle_beta   90.00
_cell.angle_gamma   90.00
#
_symmetry.space_group_name_H-M   'P 1'
#
loop_
_entity.id
_entity.type
_entity.pdbx_description
1 polymer ?
#
loop_
_entity_poly.entity_id
_entity_poly.type
_entity_poly.pdbx_seq_one_letter_code
_entity_poly.pdbx_strand_id
1 'polypeptide(L)'
;MTEQKPKKIFIDTDPGIDDSMGILLAFASPEVEIAGFSAVYGNTGVDVTAKNALRLVELAGHPEIPVAAGAEKPLLRPFTGKGWHVHGKNGLGEVDFPEPTLELDPRRAPQLIIDTIMANPGEITLVPLGPLTNVALAVATEPRIAENVKEVVLMGG
;
A
#
# COMPACT_ATOMS: atom_id res chain seq x y z
N MET A 1 -10.03 25.86 17.13
CA MET A 1 -9.09 24.85 16.60
C MET A 1 -8.96 25.16 15.13
N THR A 2 -7.78 25.53 14.63
CA THR A 2 -7.60 25.75 13.19
C THR A 2 -7.73 24.41 12.48
N GLU A 3 -8.71 24.26 11.61
CA GLU A 3 -8.88 23.07 10.77
C GLU A 3 -7.61 22.88 9.93
N GLN A 4 -6.72 21.98 10.35
CA GLN A 4 -5.63 21.54 9.52
C GLN A 4 -6.21 20.62 8.46
N LYS A 5 -5.98 20.94 7.19
CA LYS A 5 -6.36 20.08 6.06
C LYS A 5 -5.71 18.69 6.26
N PRO A 6 -6.48 17.59 6.08
CA PRO A 6 -5.93 16.24 6.21
C PRO A 6 -4.70 16.03 5.31
N LYS A 7 -3.73 15.26 5.79
CA LYS A 7 -2.56 14.87 5.00
C LYS A 7 -2.95 13.80 3.99
N LYS A 8 -2.76 14.06 2.71
CA LYS A 8 -2.94 13.05 1.67
C LYS A 8 -1.81 12.02 1.75
N ILE A 9 -2.17 10.77 1.94
CA ILE A 9 -1.22 9.65 2.04
C ILE A 9 -1.45 8.63 0.94
N PHE A 10 -0.37 8.02 0.46
CA PHE A 10 -0.42 6.84 -0.42
C PHE A 10 0.30 5.69 0.27
N ILE A 11 -0.34 4.54 0.41
CA ILE A 11 0.19 3.43 1.23
C ILE A 11 0.74 2.34 0.31
N ASP A 12 2.03 2.00 0.44
CA ASP A 12 2.65 0.84 -0.21
C ASP A 12 2.83 -0.28 0.82
N THR A 13 2.08 -1.37 0.72
CA THR A 13 1.90 -2.33 1.82
C THR A 13 1.92 -3.77 1.33
N ASP A 14 2.22 -4.70 2.22
CA ASP A 14 2.10 -6.14 2.01
C ASP A 14 1.16 -6.74 3.06
N PRO A 15 -0.16 -6.41 3.06
CA PRO A 15 -1.00 -6.53 4.25
C PRO A 15 -0.83 -7.81 5.05
N GLY A 16 -0.05 -7.67 6.13
CA GLY A 16 0.05 -8.57 7.25
C GLY A 16 -0.89 -8.15 8.39
N ILE A 17 -0.61 -8.64 9.58
CA ILE A 17 -1.42 -8.38 10.77
C ILE A 17 -1.21 -6.93 11.22
N ASP A 18 0.04 -6.48 11.26
CA ASP A 18 0.47 -5.14 11.64
C ASP A 18 0.14 -4.09 10.57
N ASP A 19 0.36 -4.37 9.28
CA ASP A 19 -0.12 -3.50 8.20
C ASP A 19 -1.62 -3.22 8.33
N SER A 20 -2.41 -4.28 8.54
CA SER A 20 -3.86 -4.17 8.66
C SER A 20 -4.26 -3.24 9.81
N MET A 21 -3.55 -3.32 10.95
CA MET A 21 -3.77 -2.40 12.06
C MET A 21 -3.41 -0.95 11.68
N GLY A 22 -2.30 -0.73 10.98
CA GLY A 22 -1.87 0.59 10.50
C GLY A 22 -2.87 1.20 9.50
N ILE A 23 -3.37 0.39 8.57
CA ILE A 23 -4.36 0.79 7.56
C ILE A 23 -5.69 1.14 8.22
N LEU A 24 -6.20 0.32 9.14
CA LEU A 24 -7.44 0.61 9.86
C LEU A 24 -7.30 1.84 10.76
N LEU A 25 -6.13 2.06 11.37
CA LEU A 25 -5.84 3.30 12.11
C LEU A 25 -5.87 4.51 11.18
N ALA A 26 -5.30 4.41 9.97
CA ALA A 26 -5.34 5.49 8.99
C ALA A 26 -6.78 5.81 8.57
N PHE A 27 -7.60 4.80 8.27
CA PHE A 27 -9.03 5.00 7.98
C PHE A 27 -9.81 5.66 9.13
N ALA A 28 -9.47 5.34 10.38
CA ALA A 28 -10.13 5.91 11.55
C ALA A 28 -9.65 7.33 11.91
N SER A 29 -8.57 7.83 11.30
CA SER A 29 -7.98 9.12 11.64
C SER A 29 -8.47 10.25 10.73
N PRO A 30 -9.08 11.32 11.28
CA PRO A 30 -9.48 12.49 10.49
C PRO A 30 -8.28 13.34 10.03
N GLU A 31 -7.07 13.03 10.48
CA GLU A 31 -5.85 13.77 10.14
C GLU A 31 -5.25 13.37 8.78
N VAL A 32 -5.73 12.27 8.20
CA VAL A 32 -5.23 11.73 6.93
C VAL A 32 -6.35 11.49 5.93
N GLU A 33 -6.00 11.58 4.65
CA GLU A 33 -6.85 11.25 3.51
C GLU A 33 -6.08 10.24 2.66
N ILE A 34 -6.62 9.04 2.45
CA ILE A 34 -5.91 7.99 1.72
C ILE A 34 -6.20 8.14 0.22
N ALA A 35 -5.15 8.41 -0.56
CA ALA A 35 -5.22 8.63 -2.00
C ALA A 35 -5.16 7.33 -2.82
N GLY A 36 -4.69 6.23 -2.23
CA GLY A 36 -4.56 4.95 -2.91
C GLY A 36 -3.63 3.98 -2.18
N PHE A 37 -3.64 2.74 -2.67
CA PHE A 37 -2.80 1.66 -2.19
C PHE A 37 -2.01 1.02 -3.31
N SER A 38 -0.78 0.65 -3.01
CA SER A 38 -0.07 -0.40 -3.74
C SER A 38 0.18 -1.61 -2.85
N ALA A 39 -0.03 -2.79 -3.41
CA ALA A 39 0.31 -4.05 -2.75
C ALA A 39 1.65 -4.58 -3.25
N VAL A 40 2.49 -5.09 -2.35
CA VAL A 40 3.78 -5.72 -2.67
C VAL A 40 3.87 -7.10 -2.02
N TYR A 41 4.81 -7.93 -2.50
CA TYR A 41 5.21 -9.16 -1.80
C TYR A 41 5.82 -8.83 -0.41
N GLY A 42 5.77 -9.78 0.52
CA GLY A 42 6.53 -9.68 1.78
C GLY A 42 6.01 -10.66 2.82
N ASN A 43 5.06 -10.24 3.66
CA ASN A 43 4.34 -11.07 4.62
C ASN A 43 3.74 -12.31 3.97
N THR A 44 3.28 -12.19 2.73
CA THR A 44 2.86 -13.30 1.86
C THR A 44 3.10 -12.94 0.38
N GLY A 45 2.61 -13.77 -0.54
CA GLY A 45 2.64 -13.51 -1.99
C GLY A 45 1.76 -12.31 -2.36
N VAL A 46 2.12 -11.59 -3.43
CA VAL A 46 1.42 -10.35 -3.81
C VAL A 46 -0.04 -10.58 -4.22
N ASP A 47 -0.37 -11.79 -4.68
CA ASP A 47 -1.74 -12.21 -4.96
C ASP A 47 -2.62 -12.18 -3.70
N VAL A 48 -2.06 -12.57 -2.55
CA VAL A 48 -2.74 -12.53 -1.26
C VAL A 48 -2.72 -11.12 -0.68
N THR A 49 -1.58 -10.43 -0.71
CA THR A 49 -1.48 -9.07 -0.14
C THR A 49 -2.38 -8.07 -0.89
N ALA A 50 -2.49 -8.17 -2.22
CA ALA A 50 -3.37 -7.32 -3.02
C ALA A 50 -4.86 -7.56 -2.70
N LYS A 51 -5.27 -8.83 -2.56
CA LYS A 51 -6.63 -9.17 -2.11
C LYS A 51 -6.92 -8.66 -0.70
N ASN A 52 -5.95 -8.75 0.20
CA ASN A 52 -6.10 -8.24 1.55
C ASN A 52 -6.21 -6.71 1.58
N ALA A 53 -5.46 -6.00 0.73
CA ALA A 53 -5.61 -4.55 0.59
C ALA A 53 -7.03 -4.18 0.11
N LEU A 54 -7.55 -4.84 -0.93
CA LEU A 54 -8.94 -4.64 -1.39
C LEU A 54 -9.96 -4.91 -0.28
N ARG A 55 -9.78 -6.01 0.44
CA ARG A 55 -10.64 -6.40 1.56
C ARG A 55 -10.65 -5.35 2.66
N LEU A 56 -9.49 -4.80 3.03
CA LEU A 56 -9.40 -3.75 4.05
C LEU A 56 -10.08 -2.45 3.59
N VAL A 57 -9.91 -2.07 2.33
CA VAL A 57 -10.57 -0.90 1.72
C VAL A 57 -12.09 -1.07 1.71
N GLU A 58 -12.58 -2.24 1.31
CA GLU A 58 -14.01 -2.56 1.27
C GLU A 58 -14.63 -2.61 2.68
N LEU A 59 -13.95 -3.25 3.64
CA LEU A 59 -14.37 -3.30 5.04
C LEU A 59 -14.38 -1.91 5.69
N ALA A 60 -13.47 -1.02 5.31
CA ALA A 60 -13.45 0.36 5.76
C ALA A 60 -14.54 1.23 5.11
N GLY A 61 -15.26 0.72 4.10
CA GLY A 61 -16.35 1.45 3.44
C GLY A 61 -15.88 2.47 2.41
N HIS A 62 -14.69 2.29 1.83
CA HIS A 62 -14.05 3.23 0.90
C HIS A 62 -13.78 2.62 -0.49
N PRO A 63 -14.80 2.09 -1.19
CA PRO A 63 -14.62 1.38 -2.46
C PRO A 63 -14.07 2.25 -3.60
N GLU A 64 -14.09 3.57 -3.45
CA GLU A 64 -13.54 4.54 -4.40
C GLU A 64 -12.01 4.58 -4.42
N ILE A 65 -11.34 4.07 -3.38
CA ILE A 65 -9.88 4.18 -3.24
C ILE A 65 -9.20 3.11 -4.11
N PRO A 66 -8.32 3.50 -5.06
CA PRO A 66 -7.68 2.54 -5.95
C PRO A 66 -6.66 1.68 -5.22
N VAL A 67 -6.65 0.39 -5.54
CA VAL A 67 -5.66 -0.59 -5.05
C VAL A 67 -4.99 -1.24 -6.25
N ALA A 68 -3.69 -1.08 -6.41
CA ALA A 68 -2.93 -1.72 -7.48
C ALA A 68 -2.03 -2.85 -6.95
N ALA A 69 -2.05 -4.00 -7.61
CA ALA A 69 -1.04 -5.03 -7.37
C ALA A 69 0.32 -4.57 -7.90
N GLY A 70 1.38 -4.90 -7.16
CA GLY A 70 2.75 -4.54 -7.45
C GLY A 70 3.69 -5.73 -7.62
N ALA A 71 4.95 -5.52 -7.27
CA ALA A 71 6.02 -6.49 -7.46
C ALA A 71 5.75 -7.80 -6.71
N GLU A 72 6.05 -8.92 -7.36
CA GLU A 72 5.86 -10.27 -6.83
C GLU A 72 7.09 -10.78 -6.07
N LYS A 73 8.24 -10.12 -6.24
CA LYS A 73 9.54 -10.53 -5.69
C LYS A 73 10.52 -9.36 -5.60
N PRO A 74 11.61 -9.50 -4.81
CA PRO A 74 12.67 -8.50 -4.75
C PRO A 74 13.34 -8.26 -6.10
N LEU A 75 13.94 -7.06 -6.27
CA LEU A 75 14.63 -6.67 -7.50
C LEU A 75 15.71 -7.66 -7.95
N LEU A 76 16.52 -8.15 -7.01
CA LEU A 76 17.74 -8.92 -7.31
C LEU A 76 17.83 -10.27 -6.60
N ARG A 77 16.93 -10.55 -5.65
CA ARG A 77 17.00 -11.75 -4.80
C ARG A 77 15.73 -12.57 -4.95
N PRO A 78 15.80 -13.90 -4.76
CA PRO A 78 14.59 -14.72 -4.71
C PRO A 78 13.73 -14.30 -3.51
N PHE A 79 12.41 -14.27 -3.73
CA PHE A 79 11.47 -14.18 -2.63
C PHE A 79 11.45 -15.51 -1.88
N THR A 80 11.66 -15.47 -0.56
CA THR A 80 11.71 -16.69 0.27
C THR A 80 10.33 -17.18 0.69
N GLY A 81 9.30 -16.33 0.57
CA GLY A 81 7.92 -16.70 0.91
C GLY A 81 7.76 -17.16 2.35
N LYS A 82 8.59 -16.66 3.29
CA LYS A 82 8.57 -17.17 4.66
C LYS A 82 7.57 -16.44 5.56
N GLY A 83 7.14 -15.22 5.27
CA GLY A 83 6.32 -14.39 6.20
C GLY A 83 5.05 -15.05 6.75
N TRP A 84 4.46 -16.02 6.05
CA TRP A 84 3.25 -16.74 6.47
C TRP A 84 3.35 -17.42 7.84
N HIS A 85 4.55 -17.77 8.33
CA HIS A 85 4.68 -18.36 9.67
C HIS A 85 4.31 -17.40 10.80
N VAL A 86 4.34 -16.08 10.54
CA VAL A 86 3.92 -15.03 11.47
C VAL A 86 2.50 -14.58 11.16
N HIS A 87 2.20 -14.37 9.88
CA HIS A 87 0.95 -13.73 9.44
C HIS A 87 -0.15 -14.70 9.01
N GLY A 88 0.08 -16.01 9.05
CA GLY A 88 -0.79 -17.00 8.44
C GLY A 88 -0.65 -17.05 6.92
N LYS A 89 -1.17 -18.13 6.33
CA LYS A 89 -1.22 -18.36 4.88
C LYS A 89 -2.09 -17.32 4.18
N ASN A 90 -3.16 -16.86 4.84
CA ASN A 90 -4.01 -15.79 4.33
C ASN A 90 -3.46 -14.37 4.60
N GLY A 91 -2.31 -14.25 5.27
CA GLY A 91 -1.70 -12.96 5.64
C GLY A 91 -2.39 -12.21 6.80
N LEU A 92 -3.54 -12.69 7.28
CA LEU A 92 -4.37 -12.02 8.29
C LEU A 92 -4.65 -12.93 9.50
N GLY A 93 -3.68 -13.76 9.88
CA GLY A 93 -3.75 -14.61 11.08
C GLY A 93 -4.80 -15.74 10.99
N GLU A 94 -5.13 -16.19 9.78
CA GLU A 94 -6.17 -17.21 9.51
C GLU A 94 -7.60 -16.77 9.91
N VAL A 95 -7.83 -15.46 10.09
CA VAL A 95 -9.18 -14.93 10.25
C VAL A 95 -9.95 -15.12 8.93
N ASP A 96 -11.14 -15.71 9.04
CA ASP A 96 -12.03 -15.91 7.90
C ASP A 96 -12.74 -14.59 7.55
N PHE A 97 -12.50 -14.10 6.34
CA PHE A 97 -13.08 -12.88 5.82
C PHE A 97 -13.76 -13.17 4.48
N PRO A 98 -14.85 -12.45 4.15
CA PRO A 98 -15.44 -12.57 2.82
C PRO A 98 -14.39 -12.24 1.74
N GLU A 99 -14.51 -12.88 0.57
CA GLU A 99 -13.74 -12.45 -0.61
C GLU A 99 -14.15 -11.02 -0.99
N PRO A 100 -13.18 -10.14 -1.30
CA PRO A 100 -13.49 -8.79 -1.74
C PRO A 100 -14.26 -8.83 -3.07
N THR A 101 -15.20 -7.91 -3.22
CA THR A 101 -15.96 -7.72 -4.47
C THR A 101 -15.35 -6.65 -5.37
N LEU A 102 -14.46 -5.83 -4.81
CA LEU A 102 -13.71 -4.82 -5.55
C LEU A 102 -12.66 -5.46 -6.47
N GLU A 103 -12.40 -4.77 -7.57
CA GLU A 103 -11.36 -5.15 -8.54
C GLU A 103 -10.11 -4.30 -8.34
N LEU A 104 -8.95 -4.88 -8.65
CA LEU A 104 -7.70 -4.12 -8.65
C LEU A 104 -7.71 -3.05 -9.74
N ASP A 105 -7.04 -1.93 -9.46
CA ASP A 105 -6.74 -0.94 -10.48
C ASP A 105 -5.96 -1.62 -11.63
N PRO A 106 -6.32 -1.35 -12.91
CA PRO A 106 -5.66 -1.99 -14.05
C PRO A 106 -4.18 -1.60 -14.18
N ARG A 107 -3.75 -0.50 -13.54
CA ARG A 107 -2.34 -0.11 -13.48
C ARG A 107 -1.57 -1.01 -12.51
N ARG A 108 -0.29 -1.20 -12.79
CA ARG A 108 0.64 -1.80 -11.82
C ARG A 108 1.03 -0.76 -10.77
N ALA A 109 1.29 -1.22 -9.54
CA ALA A 109 1.61 -0.35 -8.41
C ALA A 109 2.62 0.78 -8.68
N PRO A 110 3.77 0.54 -9.35
CA PRO A 110 4.70 1.63 -9.65
C PRO A 110 4.06 2.76 -10.47
N GLN A 111 3.20 2.42 -11.44
CA GLN A 111 2.50 3.42 -12.25
C GLN A 111 1.44 4.17 -11.43
N LEU A 112 0.69 3.46 -10.57
CA LEU A 112 -0.29 4.12 -9.69
C LEU A 112 0.38 5.10 -8.72
N ILE A 113 1.55 4.74 -8.17
CA ILE A 113 2.38 5.64 -7.34
C ILE A 113 2.78 6.89 -8.15
N ILE A 114 3.32 6.69 -9.36
CA ILE A 114 3.76 7.79 -10.23
C ILE A 114 2.60 8.72 -10.56
N ASP A 115 1.49 8.18 -11.05
CA ASP A 115 0.32 8.97 -11.44
C ASP A 115 -0.22 9.78 -10.26
N THR A 116 -0.31 9.15 -9.08
CA THR A 116 -0.84 9.81 -7.88
C THR A 116 0.05 10.96 -7.43
N ILE A 117 1.38 10.76 -7.38
CA ILE A 117 2.34 11.79 -6.98
C ILE A 117 2.38 12.92 -8.01
N MET A 118 2.47 12.59 -9.30
CA MET A 118 2.60 13.60 -10.36
C MET A 118 1.32 14.43 -10.55
N ALA A 119 0.15 13.87 -10.22
CA ALA A 119 -1.11 14.63 -10.18
C ALA A 119 -1.26 15.53 -8.95
N ASN A 120 -0.44 15.32 -7.90
CA ASN A 120 -0.53 16.03 -6.62
C ASN A 120 0.88 16.44 -6.11
N PRO A 121 1.65 17.22 -6.90
CA PRO A 121 3.04 17.53 -6.57
C PRO A 121 3.14 18.32 -5.25
N GLY A 122 4.00 17.85 -4.35
CA GLY A 122 4.21 18.42 -3.02
C GLY A 122 3.12 18.10 -1.99
N GLU A 123 2.11 17.31 -2.34
CA GLU A 123 0.99 16.99 -1.43
C GLU A 123 1.05 15.57 -0.85
N ILE A 124 1.48 14.58 -1.64
CA ILE A 124 1.43 13.16 -1.26
C ILE A 124 2.56 12.82 -0.28
N THR A 125 2.20 12.34 0.91
CA THR A 125 3.11 11.59 1.79
C THR A 125 3.03 10.11 1.41
N LEU A 126 4.14 9.53 0.97
CA LEU A 126 4.23 8.11 0.67
C LEU A 126 4.53 7.33 1.96
N VAL A 127 3.76 6.28 2.22
CA VAL A 127 3.85 5.47 3.45
C VAL A 127 4.12 4.00 3.10
N PRO A 128 5.38 3.62 2.86
CA PRO A 128 5.75 2.23 2.65
C PRO A 128 5.76 1.45 3.98
N LEU A 129 4.91 0.44 4.08
CA LEU A 129 4.81 -0.48 5.21
C LEU A 129 5.52 -1.82 4.91
N GLY A 130 5.74 -2.13 3.63
CA GLY A 130 6.39 -3.35 3.17
C GLY A 130 7.73 -3.14 2.45
N PRO A 131 8.23 -4.17 1.75
CA PRO A 131 9.42 -4.06 0.91
C PRO A 131 9.32 -2.93 -0.14
N LEU A 132 10.33 -2.06 -0.19
CA LEU A 132 10.39 -0.86 -1.05
C LEU A 132 10.48 -1.13 -2.57
N THR A 133 10.14 -2.33 -3.04
CA THR A 133 10.33 -2.71 -4.45
C THR A 133 9.43 -1.90 -5.38
N ASN A 134 8.17 -1.66 -5.02
CA ASN A 134 7.28 -0.81 -5.82
C ASN A 134 7.79 0.62 -5.89
N VAL A 135 8.20 1.18 -4.75
CA VAL A 135 8.77 2.54 -4.65
C VAL A 135 10.05 2.66 -5.50
N ALA A 136 10.96 1.69 -5.39
CA ALA A 136 12.20 1.68 -6.17
C ALA A 136 11.93 1.61 -7.68
N LEU A 137 10.98 0.78 -8.11
CA LEU A 137 10.57 0.70 -9.51
C LEU A 137 9.90 2.00 -9.98
N ALA A 138 9.10 2.65 -9.13
CA ALA A 138 8.47 3.93 -9.44
C ALA A 138 9.53 5.02 -9.67
N VAL A 139 10.49 5.16 -8.75
CA VAL A 139 11.58 6.14 -8.86
C VAL A 139 12.48 5.84 -10.07
N ALA A 140 12.78 4.57 -10.33
CA ALA A 140 13.59 4.18 -11.48
C ALA A 140 12.90 4.48 -12.82
N THR A 141 11.57 4.44 -12.85
CA THR A 141 10.75 4.72 -14.04
C THR A 141 10.53 6.21 -14.23
N GLU A 142 10.21 6.95 -13.17
CA GLU A 142 9.97 8.39 -13.18
C GLU A 142 10.73 9.06 -12.03
N PRO A 143 11.99 9.46 -12.24
CA PRO A 143 12.81 10.04 -11.19
C PRO A 143 12.25 11.35 -10.59
N ARG A 144 11.41 12.09 -11.33
CA ARG A 144 10.82 13.35 -10.85
C ARG A 144 9.89 13.14 -9.65
N ILE A 145 9.39 11.93 -9.40
CA ILE A 145 8.58 11.69 -8.20
C ILE A 145 9.35 11.94 -6.91
N ALA A 146 10.69 11.81 -6.92
CA ALA A 146 11.52 12.08 -5.75
C ALA A 146 11.52 13.57 -5.35
N GLU A 147 11.32 14.47 -6.32
CA GLU A 147 11.21 15.92 -6.09
C GLU A 147 9.76 16.34 -5.78
N ASN A 148 8.78 15.55 -6.22
CA ASN A 148 7.36 15.88 -6.11
C ASN A 148 6.65 15.17 -4.94
N VAL A 149 7.23 14.12 -4.36
CA VAL A 149 6.70 13.54 -3.12
C VAL A 149 6.94 14.51 -1.96
N LYS A 150 5.94 14.69 -1.10
CA LYS A 150 6.05 15.60 0.05
C LYS A 150 7.00 15.07 1.11
N GLU A 151 6.83 13.79 1.43
CA GLU A 151 7.52 13.10 2.52
C GLU A 151 7.42 11.58 2.27
N VAL A 152 8.41 10.83 2.74
CA VAL A 152 8.35 9.36 2.80
C VAL A 152 8.46 8.94 4.26
N VAL A 153 7.45 8.26 4.77
CA VAL A 153 7.42 7.71 6.13
C VAL A 153 7.37 6.19 6.03
N LEU A 154 8.52 5.53 6.20
CA LEU A 154 8.65 4.09 5.99
C LEU A 154 8.73 3.31 7.30
N MET A 155 8.15 2.12 7.31
CA MET A 155 8.42 1.08 8.29
C MET A 155 9.56 0.21 7.75
N GLY A 156 10.72 0.24 8.41
CA GLY A 156 11.89 -0.53 7.98
C GLY A 156 13.17 -0.09 8.68
N GLY A 157 14.16 -0.97 8.73
CA GLY A 157 15.47 -0.77 9.37
C GLY A 157 16.43 -1.91 9.10
#